data_AF-A0A956HQH6-F1
#
_entry.id   AF-A0A956HQH6-F1
#
_cell.length_a   1.000
_cell.length_b   1.000
_cell.length_c   1.000
_cell.angle_alpha   90.00
_cell.angle_beta   90.00
_cell.angle_gamma   90.00
#
_symmetry.space_group_name_H-M   'P 1'
#
loop_
_entity.id
_entity.type
_entity.pdbx_description
1 polymer ?
#
loop_
_entity_poly.entity_id
_entity_poly.type
_entity_poly.pdbx_seq_one_letter_code
_entity_poly.pdbx_strand_id
1 'polypeptide(L)'
;MQPLKYLAYYPQDLQDRVQDLIEAGRLGQHVAERYPEPHQIRGNQALYQYVMALKREHMSSAPPLSKVRYCDKISTLNHALGL
;
A
#
# COMPACT_ATOMS: atom_id res chain seq x y z
N MET A 1 25.93 -4.80 8.90
CA MET A 1 24.83 -4.88 7.93
C MET A 1 23.55 -5.14 8.70
N GLN A 2 22.61 -4.19 8.71
CA GLN A 2 21.31 -4.37 9.35
C GLN A 2 20.45 -5.24 8.41
N PRO A 3 19.93 -6.39 8.85
CA PRO A 3 19.11 -7.23 7.97
C PRO A 3 17.85 -6.45 7.55
N LEU A 4 17.58 -6.43 6.25
CA LEU A 4 16.35 -5.83 5.70
C LEU A 4 15.17 -6.73 6.07
N LYS A 5 14.64 -6.56 7.29
CA LYS A 5 13.58 -7.40 7.89
C LYS A 5 12.37 -7.59 6.97
N TYR A 6 12.01 -6.57 6.20
CA TYR A 6 10.87 -6.60 5.27
C TYR A 6 11.21 -7.15 3.88
N LEU A 7 12.50 -7.24 3.52
CA LEU A 7 12.96 -7.71 2.21
C LEU A 7 13.71 -9.04 2.30
N ALA A 8 13.80 -9.65 3.49
CA ALA A 8 14.57 -10.86 3.76
C ALA A 8 14.23 -12.05 2.85
N TYR A 9 12.98 -12.13 2.38
CA TYR A 9 12.48 -13.20 1.50
C TYR A 9 12.40 -12.81 0.01
N TYR A 10 12.88 -11.60 -0.35
CA TYR A 10 12.96 -11.17 -1.73
C TYR A 10 14.30 -11.59 -2.36
N PRO A 11 14.40 -11.61 -3.70
CA PRO A 11 15.65 -11.92 -4.40
C PRO A 11 16.85 -11.06 -3.94
N GLN A 12 18.05 -11.65 -3.95
CA GLN A 12 19.27 -11.00 -3.46
C GLN A 12 19.62 -9.73 -4.26
N ASP A 13 19.40 -9.73 -5.58
CA ASP A 13 19.60 -8.56 -6.45
C ASP A 13 18.77 -7.34 -6.00
N LEU A 14 17.56 -7.58 -5.50
CA LEU A 14 16.70 -6.53 -4.96
C LEU A 14 17.20 -6.06 -3.59
N GLN A 15 17.65 -6.98 -2.75
CA GLN A 15 18.21 -6.64 -1.44
C GLN A 15 19.46 -5.76 -1.60
N ASP A 16 20.37 -6.13 -2.50
CA ASP A 16 21.59 -5.39 -2.80
C ASP A 16 21.29 -3.99 -3.34
N ARG A 17 20.37 -3.88 -4.31
CA ARG A 17 19.98 -2.58 -4.86
C ARG A 17 19.35 -1.67 -3.81
N VAL A 18 18.58 -2.21 -2.88
CA VAL A 18 17.99 -1.43 -1.78
C VAL A 18 19.07 -1.03 -0.78
N GLN A 19 20.04 -1.91 -0.51
CA GLN A 19 21.19 -1.63 0.35
C GLN A 19 22.00 -0.44 -0.18
N ASP A 20 22.34 -0.44 -1.47
CA ASP A 20 23.05 0.66 -2.14
C ASP A 20 22.29 1.98 -2.03
N LEU A 21 20.96 1.95 -2.22
CA LEU A 21 20.09 3.13 -2.11
C LEU A 21 20.01 3.68 -0.67
N ILE A 22 20.10 2.81 0.33
CA ILE A 22 20.14 3.18 1.75
C ILE A 22 21.48 3.83 2.08
N GLU A 23 22.59 3.23 1.66
CA GLU A 23 23.93 3.76 1.88
C GLU A 23 24.13 5.12 1.19
N ALA A 24 23.55 5.29 0.01
CA ALA A 24 23.53 6.57 -0.70
C ALA A 24 22.54 7.61 -0.12
N GLY A 25 21.68 7.23 0.85
CA GLY A 25 20.65 8.11 1.40
C GLY A 25 19.54 8.51 0.41
N ARG A 26 19.41 7.80 -0.72
CA ARG A 26 18.51 8.15 -1.83
C ARG A 26 17.25 7.31 -1.92
N LEU A 27 17.09 6.30 -1.05
CA LEU A 27 15.93 5.41 -1.06
C LEU A 27 14.59 6.16 -1.01
N GLY A 28 14.45 7.15 -0.12
CA GLY A 28 13.21 7.91 0.04
C GLY A 28 12.84 8.70 -1.24
N GLN A 29 13.82 9.35 -1.86
CA GLN A 29 13.63 10.07 -3.12
C GLN A 29 13.24 9.10 -4.24
N HIS A 30 13.93 7.95 -4.34
CA HIS A 30 13.64 6.95 -5.36
C HIS A 30 12.20 6.41 -5.26
N VAL A 31 11.69 6.18 -4.04
CA VAL A 31 10.32 5.76 -3.82
C VAL A 31 9.33 6.88 -4.17
N ALA A 32 9.63 8.13 -3.81
CA ALA A 32 8.77 9.28 -4.12
C ALA A 32 8.70 9.56 -5.63
N GLU A 33 9.81 9.41 -6.37
CA GLU A 33 9.84 9.54 -7.83
C GLU A 33 9.01 8.45 -8.52
N ARG A 34 9.06 7.22 -8.00
CA ARG A 34 8.33 6.09 -8.56
C ARG A 34 6.84 6.10 -8.22
N TYR A 35 6.49 6.58 -7.02
CA TYR A 35 5.12 6.67 -6.51
C TYR A 35 4.84 8.11 -6.05
N PRO A 36 4.64 9.05 -6.99
CA PRO A 36 4.46 10.46 -6.67
C PRO A 36 3.12 10.74 -5.98
N GLU A 37 2.11 9.91 -6.25
CA GLU A 37 0.80 10.06 -5.63
C GLU A 37 0.71 9.26 -4.32
N PRO A 38 0.55 9.94 -3.17
CA PRO A 38 0.37 9.23 -1.92
C PRO A 38 -1.00 8.55 -1.89
N HIS A 39 -1.10 7.45 -1.14
CA HIS A 39 -2.37 6.79 -0.91
C HIS A 39 -3.35 7.69 -0.13
N GLN A 40 -4.42 8.12 -0.81
CA GLN A 40 -5.41 9.08 -0.28
C GLN A 40 -6.56 8.42 0.49
N ILE A 41 -6.79 7.11 0.30
CA ILE A 41 -7.94 6.41 0.86
C ILE A 41 -7.65 6.03 2.32
N ARG A 42 -7.89 6.97 3.23
CA ARG A 42 -7.68 6.77 4.67
C ARG A 42 -9.01 6.90 5.40
N GLY A 43 -9.55 5.77 5.87
CA GLY A 43 -10.78 5.72 6.64
C GLY A 43 -12.04 5.38 5.85
N ASN A 44 -13.14 5.17 6.59
CA ASN A 44 -14.41 4.68 6.03
C ASN A 44 -15.02 5.62 4.98
N GLN A 45 -14.92 6.94 5.19
CA GLN A 45 -15.51 7.92 4.29
C GLN A 45 -14.81 7.96 2.92
N ALA A 46 -13.48 8.06 2.91
CA ALA A 46 -12.69 8.06 1.68
C ALA A 46 -12.88 6.74 0.92
N LEU A 47 -12.92 5.60 1.63
CA LEU A 47 -13.17 4.30 1.03
C LEU A 47 -14.59 4.21 0.44
N TYR A 48 -15.60 4.70 1.14
CA TYR A 48 -16.97 4.71 0.64
C TYR A 48 -17.09 5.54 -0.65
N GLN A 49 -16.51 6.74 -0.69
CA GLN A 49 -16.51 7.59 -1.88
C GLN A 49 -15.84 6.89 -3.07
N TYR A 50 -14.66 6.31 -2.85
CA TYR A 50 -13.93 5.57 -3.87
C TYR A 50 -14.75 4.40 -4.43
N VAL A 51 -15.32 3.57 -3.56
CA VAL A 51 -16.09 2.40 -4.00
C VAL A 51 -17.40 2.80 -4.67
N MET A 52 -18.06 3.87 -4.21
CA MET A 52 -19.25 4.40 -4.89
C MET A 52 -18.94 4.97 -6.28
N ALA A 53 -17.77 5.58 -6.46
CA ALA A 53 -17.31 6.04 -7.78
C ALA A 53 -17.10 4.84 -8.73
N LEU A 54 -16.38 3.81 -8.29
CA LEU A 54 -16.21 2.56 -9.06
C LEU A 54 -17.54 1.89 -9.40
N LYS A 55 -18.47 1.82 -8.42
CA LYS A 55 -19.82 1.29 -8.65
C LYS A 55 -20.55 2.08 -9.72
N ARG A 56 -20.45 3.41 -9.72
CA ARG A 56 -21.14 4.28 -10.69
C ARG A 56 -20.60 4.04 -12.10
N GLU A 57 -19.29 3.87 -12.22
CA GLU A 57 -18.59 3.63 -13.49
C GLU A 57 -18.92 2.26 -14.08
N HIS A 58 -18.92 1.20 -13.27
CA HIS A 58 -19.03 -0.17 -13.78
C HIS A 58 -20.41 -0.82 -13.56
N MET A 59 -21.26 -0.27 -12.69
CA MET A 59 -22.53 -0.89 -12.27
C MET A 59 -23.65 0.14 -12.14
N SER A 60 -24.00 0.81 -13.24
CA SER A 60 -24.93 1.95 -13.23
C SER A 60 -26.30 1.60 -12.64
N SER A 61 -26.83 0.40 -12.87
CA SER A 61 -28.17 -0.03 -12.40
C SER A 61 -28.22 -0.73 -11.04
N ALA A 62 -27.07 -0.96 -10.39
CA ALA A 62 -27.07 -1.65 -9.09
C ALA A 62 -27.49 -0.70 -7.94
N PRO A 63 -28.07 -1.22 -6.85
CA PRO A 63 -28.33 -0.41 -5.64
C PRO A 63 -27.01 0.02 -4.97
N PRO A 64 -27.05 1.06 -4.11
CA PRO A 64 -25.87 1.47 -3.33
C PRO A 64 -25.42 0.35 -2.39
N LEU A 65 -24.11 0.26 -2.14
CA LEU A 65 -23.56 -0.79 -1.27
C LEU A 65 -24.02 -0.59 0.17
N SER A 66 -24.55 -1.66 0.77
CA SER A 66 -25.08 -1.64 2.13
C SER A 66 -23.99 -1.52 3.20
N LYS A 67 -22.74 -1.88 2.88
CA LYS A 67 -21.64 -1.91 3.84
C LYS A 67 -20.30 -1.71 3.16
N VAL A 68 -19.59 -0.66 3.58
CA VAL A 68 -18.19 -0.43 3.24
C VAL A 68 -17.44 -0.20 4.56
N ARG A 69 -16.33 -0.90 4.76
CA ARG A 69 -15.54 -0.81 6.00
C ARG A 69 -14.07 -0.70 5.68
N TYR A 70 -13.45 0.33 6.23
CA TYR A 70 -12.01 0.51 6.29
C TYR A 70 -11.51 -0.14 7.58
N CYS A 71 -10.59 -1.09 7.46
CA CYS A 71 -9.93 -1.70 8.60
C CYS A 71 -8.68 -0.89 8.94
N ASP A 72 -8.77 -0.06 9.97
CA ASP A 72 -7.65 0.68 10.53
C ASP A 72 -6.74 -0.20 11.40
N LYS A 73 -7.24 -1.37 11.82
CA LYS A 73 -6.56 -2.33 12.70
C LYS A 73 -6.24 -3.66 12.01
N ILE A 74 -5.63 -3.61 10.82
CA ILE A 74 -4.78 -4.75 10.43
C ILE A 74 -3.64 -4.77 11.46
N SER A 75 -3.73 -5.69 12.42
CA SER A 75 -2.74 -5.85 13.46
C SER A 75 -1.37 -5.98 12.80
N THR A 76 -0.49 -5.09 13.24
CA THR A 76 0.87 -4.88 12.76
C THR A 76 1.63 -6.19 12.59
N LEU A 77 2.29 -6.32 11.44
CA LEU A 77 3.18 -7.40 11.00
C LEU A 77 2.55 -8.75 10.61
N ASN A 78 1.81 -9.44 11.49
CA ASN A 78 1.43 -10.84 11.23
C ASN A 78 0.25 -10.95 10.25
N HIS A 79 -0.77 -10.11 10.39
CA HIS A 79 -1.99 -10.25 9.56
C HIS A 79 -1.93 -9.47 8.24
N ALA A 80 -0.98 -8.55 8.07
CA ALA A 80 -0.89 -7.71 6.88
C ALA A 80 -0.27 -8.43 5.67
N LEU A 81 0.61 -9.41 5.93
CA LEU A 81 1.37 -10.13 4.91
C LEU A 81 1.00 -11.62 4.80
N GLY A 82 -0.01 -12.07 5.56
CA GLY A 82 -0.47 -13.46 5.56
C GLY A 82 0.56 -14.45 6.12
N LEU A 83 1.37 -14.02 7.09
CA LEU A 83 2.36 -14.84 7.80
C LEU A 83 1.83 -15.28 9.18
#